data_AF-A0AAU4NG42-F1
#
_entry.id   AF-A0AAU4NG42-F1
#
_cell.length_a   1.000
_cell.length_b   1.000
_cell.length_c   1.000
_cell.angle_alpha   90.00
_cell.angle_beta   90.00
_cell.angle_gamma   90.00
#
_symmetry.space_group_name_H-M   'P 1'
#
loop_
_entity.id
_entity.type
_entity.pdbx_description
1 polymer ?
#
loop_
_entity_poly.entity_id
_entity_poly.type
_entity_poly.pdbx_seq_one_letter_code
_entity_poly.pdbx_strand_id
1 'polypeptide(L)'
;MNSHELVWYVGYGSNTLPARLDAYWGGSAADSRFGAHAAPRTLSLPREHRWITVPHAVYFAGVSARWTGASAFLSLTPSPDSDSIARAYLLDWAALDHISTVENAQTEQTLDVRASLPTRPGAWALLPVEVSPEPRRGKYDAALRLDDIDGVPAMTLTSSHVRERGVPADRYRDVIAEGLRDNPFGVDPDAYLAAAVERSAVVRR
;
A
#
# COMPACT_ATOMS: atom_id res chain seq x y z
N MET A 1 -22.03 -1.44 15.81
CA MET A 1 -20.72 -2.04 15.44
C MET A 1 -19.65 -1.28 16.20
N ASN A 2 -18.78 -1.96 16.93
CA ASN A 2 -17.71 -1.32 17.68
C ASN A 2 -16.63 -0.84 16.71
N SER A 3 -16.21 0.42 16.80
CA SER A 3 -15.05 0.97 16.05
C SER A 3 -13.78 0.14 16.24
N HIS A 4 -13.69 -0.60 17.36
CA HIS A 4 -12.62 -1.56 17.65
C HIS A 4 -12.51 -2.73 16.65
N GLU A 5 -13.48 -2.96 15.77
CA GLU A 5 -13.41 -4.01 14.74
C GLU A 5 -13.04 -3.49 13.36
N LEU A 6 -12.93 -2.17 13.20
CA LEU A 6 -12.65 -1.53 11.94
C LEU A 6 -11.23 -0.96 11.89
N VAL A 7 -10.71 -0.85 10.69
CA VAL A 7 -9.41 -0.25 10.40
C VAL A 7 -9.48 0.45 9.05
N TRP A 8 -8.80 1.59 8.93
CA TRP A 8 -8.55 2.22 7.65
C TRP A 8 -7.29 1.65 7.03
N TYR A 9 -7.39 1.02 5.86
CA TYR A 9 -6.23 0.72 5.02
C TYR A 9 -5.94 1.92 4.11
N VAL A 10 -4.72 2.45 4.17
CA VAL A 10 -4.29 3.60 3.37
C VAL A 10 -3.41 3.12 2.22
N GLY A 11 -3.97 3.15 1.00
CA GLY A 11 -3.26 2.84 -0.24
C GLY A 11 -2.66 4.09 -0.87
N TYR A 12 -1.34 4.12 -1.02
CA TYR A 12 -0.59 5.25 -1.62
C TYR A 12 0.02 4.92 -2.99
N GLY A 13 -0.02 3.65 -3.40
CA GLY A 13 0.48 3.14 -4.68
C GLY A 13 -0.65 2.76 -5.62
N SER A 14 -0.56 1.57 -6.23
CA SER A 14 -1.59 1.09 -7.18
C SER A 14 -2.97 0.93 -6.55
N ASN A 15 -3.06 0.73 -5.23
CA ASN A 15 -4.35 0.63 -4.54
C ASN A 15 -5.02 2.00 -4.32
N THR A 16 -4.46 3.10 -4.82
CA THR A 16 -5.23 4.35 -5.02
C THR A 16 -6.37 4.16 -6.03
N LEU A 17 -6.24 3.19 -6.94
CA LEU A 17 -7.28 2.77 -7.87
C LEU A 17 -8.19 1.70 -7.23
N PRO A 18 -9.50 1.95 -7.03
CA PRO A 18 -10.41 0.96 -6.46
C PRO A 18 -10.44 -0.37 -7.23
N ALA A 19 -10.45 -0.34 -8.57
CA ALA A 19 -10.45 -1.55 -9.39
C ALA A 19 -9.21 -2.45 -9.16
N ARG A 20 -8.07 -1.86 -8.75
CA ARG A 20 -6.88 -2.64 -8.38
C ARG A 20 -7.10 -3.37 -7.06
N LEU A 21 -7.75 -2.71 -6.10
CA LEU A 21 -8.09 -3.26 -4.80
C LEU A 21 -9.18 -4.34 -4.94
N ASP A 22 -10.18 -4.12 -5.78
CA ASP A 22 -11.27 -5.07 -6.06
C ASP A 22 -10.74 -6.43 -6.56
N ALA A 23 -9.62 -6.45 -7.28
CA ALA A 23 -8.97 -7.69 -7.70
C ALA A 23 -8.51 -8.57 -6.53
N TYR A 24 -8.31 -8.00 -5.33
CA TYR A 24 -8.02 -8.78 -4.12
C TYR A 24 -9.26 -9.48 -3.56
N TRP A 25 -10.47 -8.97 -3.81
CA TRP A 25 -11.73 -9.59 -3.38
C TRP A 25 -12.33 -10.50 -4.45
N GLY A 26 -12.39 -10.02 -5.69
CA GLY A 26 -12.98 -10.76 -6.82
C GLY A 26 -12.03 -11.79 -7.43
N GLY A 27 -10.74 -11.71 -7.11
CA GLY A 27 -9.70 -12.42 -7.84
C GLY A 27 -9.46 -11.81 -9.22
N SER A 28 -8.42 -12.29 -9.89
CA SER A 28 -8.10 -11.90 -11.27
C SER A 28 -7.31 -12.98 -11.97
N ALA A 29 -7.50 -13.09 -13.29
CA ALA A 29 -6.79 -14.04 -14.14
C ALA A 29 -5.33 -13.60 -14.39
N ALA A 30 -4.49 -14.53 -14.86
CA ALA A 30 -3.07 -14.28 -15.09
C ALA A 30 -2.77 -13.24 -16.19
N ASP A 31 -3.68 -13.10 -17.16
CA ASP A 31 -3.64 -12.12 -18.25
C ASP A 31 -4.30 -10.78 -17.87
N SER A 32 -4.87 -10.67 -16.67
CA SER A 32 -5.33 -9.39 -16.14
C SER A 32 -4.18 -8.40 -16.02
N ARG A 33 -4.46 -7.11 -16.25
CA ARG A 33 -3.50 -6.03 -16.02
C ARG A 33 -3.01 -5.93 -14.56
N PHE A 34 -3.70 -6.58 -13.63
CA PHE A 34 -3.33 -6.66 -12.21
C PHE A 34 -2.58 -7.96 -11.84
N GLY A 35 -2.42 -8.89 -12.80
CA GLY A 35 -1.87 -10.22 -12.57
C GLY A 35 -2.86 -11.18 -11.90
N ALA A 36 -2.43 -12.42 -11.66
CA ALA A 36 -3.28 -13.44 -11.05
C ALA A 36 -3.48 -13.20 -9.55
N HIS A 37 -4.73 -13.19 -9.10
CA HIS A 37 -5.12 -13.16 -7.69
C HIS A 37 -6.21 -14.19 -7.43
N ALA A 38 -6.05 -14.97 -6.36
CA ALA A 38 -7.12 -15.84 -5.88
C ALA A 38 -8.12 -15.02 -5.06
N ALA A 39 -9.40 -15.19 -5.34
CA ALA A 39 -10.45 -14.60 -4.52
C ALA A 39 -10.44 -15.28 -3.12
N PRO A 40 -10.57 -14.51 -2.03
CA PRO A 40 -10.84 -15.07 -0.70
C PRO A 40 -12.18 -15.81 -0.69
N ARG A 41 -12.33 -16.81 0.18
CA ARG A 41 -13.59 -17.55 0.32
C ARG A 41 -14.73 -16.66 0.82
N THR A 42 -14.43 -15.84 1.83
CA THR A 42 -15.37 -14.91 2.45
C THR A 42 -14.57 -13.70 2.97
N LEU A 43 -14.92 -12.50 2.52
CA LEU A 43 -14.31 -11.25 2.99
C LEU A 43 -15.32 -10.11 2.85
N SER A 44 -15.45 -9.25 3.87
CA SER A 44 -16.32 -8.08 3.78
C SER A 44 -15.77 -7.08 2.77
N LEU A 45 -16.62 -6.49 1.94
CA LEU A 45 -16.22 -5.41 1.05
C LEU A 45 -15.83 -4.15 1.83
N PRO A 46 -14.98 -3.28 1.25
CA PRO A 46 -14.75 -1.95 1.80
C PRO A 46 -16.06 -1.21 2.03
N ARG A 47 -16.24 -0.64 3.22
CA ARG A 47 -17.48 0.04 3.62
C ARG A 47 -17.60 1.44 3.04
N GLU A 48 -16.45 2.10 2.92
CA GLU A 48 -16.31 3.41 2.33
C GLU A 48 -14.85 3.61 1.91
N HIS A 49 -14.60 4.61 1.09
CA HIS A 49 -13.27 5.09 0.81
C HIS A 49 -13.25 6.62 0.70
N ARG A 50 -12.11 7.23 1.01
CA ARG A 50 -11.94 8.68 0.87
C ARG A 50 -10.49 9.06 0.59
N TRP A 51 -10.33 10.24 0.02
CA TRP A 51 -9.04 10.83 -0.27
C TRP A 51 -8.41 11.45 0.98
N ILE A 52 -7.12 11.20 1.19
CA ILE A 52 -6.32 11.81 2.25
C ILE A 52 -4.93 12.20 1.72
N THR A 53 -4.23 13.07 2.45
CA THR A 53 -2.79 13.23 2.34
C THR A 53 -2.13 12.65 3.58
N VAL A 54 -0.89 12.16 3.44
CA VAL A 54 -0.09 11.64 4.56
C VAL A 54 1.27 12.31 4.60
N PRO A 55 1.79 12.67 5.80
CA PRO A 55 3.05 13.39 5.99
C PRO A 55 4.27 12.49 5.83
N HIS A 56 4.24 11.57 4.86
CA HIS A 56 5.26 10.57 4.61
C HIS A 56 5.52 10.51 3.11
N ALA A 57 6.78 10.41 2.70
CA ALA A 57 7.14 10.42 1.29
C ALA A 57 6.82 9.10 0.60
N VAL A 58 6.01 9.13 -0.46
CA VAL A 58 5.97 8.06 -1.45
C VAL A 58 7.26 8.11 -2.28
N TYR A 59 7.88 6.95 -2.46
CA TYR A 59 9.06 6.74 -3.27
C TYR A 59 9.03 5.38 -3.98
N PHE A 60 9.86 5.21 -5.01
CA PHE A 60 9.96 3.99 -5.81
C PHE A 60 11.27 3.27 -5.55
N ALA A 61 11.16 2.00 -5.20
CA ALA A 61 12.30 1.13 -4.92
C ALA A 61 11.99 -0.35 -5.22
N GLY A 62 12.99 -1.22 -5.03
CA GLY A 62 12.97 -2.62 -5.42
C GLY A 62 13.26 -2.85 -6.90
N VAL A 63 13.72 -4.07 -7.26
CA VAL A 63 14.19 -4.41 -8.60
C VAL A 63 13.69 -5.79 -9.08
N SER A 64 13.56 -5.93 -10.41
CA SER A 64 13.08 -7.07 -11.21
C SER A 64 14.20 -8.04 -11.65
N ALA A 65 13.88 -9.33 -11.85
CA ALA A 65 14.84 -10.27 -12.46
C ALA A 65 14.84 -10.30 -14.01
N ARG A 66 13.83 -9.74 -14.71
CA ARG A 66 13.75 -9.87 -16.19
C ARG A 66 12.80 -8.86 -16.90
N TRP A 67 12.64 -7.60 -16.42
CA TRP A 67 11.86 -6.46 -16.99
C TRP A 67 10.60 -5.95 -16.23
N THR A 68 10.56 -5.90 -14.89
CA THR A 68 9.37 -5.40 -14.15
C THR A 68 9.72 -4.43 -13.01
N GLY A 69 9.81 -3.12 -13.32
CA GLY A 69 10.39 -2.02 -12.51
C GLY A 69 9.92 -1.81 -11.06
N ALA A 70 10.35 -0.69 -10.47
CA ALA A 70 10.19 -0.42 -9.04
C ALA A 70 8.72 -0.31 -8.57
N SER A 71 8.47 -0.72 -7.31
CA SER A 71 7.19 -0.56 -6.63
C SER A 71 7.17 0.69 -5.76
N ALA A 72 5.98 1.23 -5.49
CA ALA A 72 5.82 2.33 -4.55
C ALA A 72 5.98 1.84 -3.10
N PHE A 73 6.65 2.63 -2.28
CA PHE A 73 6.78 2.48 -0.83
C PHE A 73 6.50 3.82 -0.15
N LEU A 74 6.08 3.77 1.11
CA LEU A 74 5.91 4.96 1.94
C LEU A 74 7.03 5.00 2.98
N SER A 75 7.73 6.14 3.08
CA SER A 75 8.80 6.29 4.06
C SER A 75 8.27 6.13 5.48
N LEU A 76 9.00 5.39 6.32
CA LEU A 76 8.68 5.27 7.75
C LEU A 76 8.96 6.56 8.53
N THR A 77 9.80 7.44 7.99
CA THR A 77 10.09 8.73 8.61
C THR A 77 9.15 9.79 8.04
N PRO A 78 8.40 10.51 8.89
CA PRO A 78 7.56 11.60 8.43
C PRO A 78 8.41 12.73 7.84
N SER A 79 7.89 13.37 6.81
CA SER A 79 8.48 14.54 6.15
C SER A 79 7.43 15.64 6.13
N PRO A 80 7.62 16.75 6.87
CA PRO A 80 6.64 17.84 6.94
C PRO A 80 6.31 18.45 5.57
N ASP A 81 7.24 18.37 4.63
CA ASP A 81 7.09 18.91 3.26
C ASP A 81 6.47 17.88 2.29
N SER A 82 5.99 16.74 2.79
CA SER A 82 5.49 15.64 1.98
C SER A 82 3.99 15.45 2.17
N ASP A 83 3.18 15.96 1.25
CA ASP A 83 1.76 15.63 1.14
C ASP A 83 1.55 14.49 0.14
N SER A 84 1.91 13.27 0.54
CA SER A 84 1.66 12.12 -0.34
C SER A 84 0.18 11.83 -0.42
N ILE A 85 -0.35 11.76 -1.64
CA ILE A 85 -1.76 11.50 -1.91
C ILE A 85 -2.03 10.00 -1.74
N ALA A 86 -3.05 9.67 -0.96
CA ALA A 86 -3.46 8.30 -0.73
C ALA A 86 -4.99 8.16 -0.69
N ARG A 87 -5.48 6.96 -0.98
CA ARG A 87 -6.89 6.59 -0.80
C ARG A 87 -7.01 5.67 0.40
N ALA A 88 -7.80 6.09 1.39
CA ALA A 88 -8.12 5.30 2.56
C ALA A 88 -9.40 4.48 2.31
N TYR A 89 -9.41 3.23 2.75
CA TYR A 89 -10.55 2.31 2.67
C TYR A 89 -10.92 1.82 4.06
N LEU A 90 -12.18 1.92 4.46
CA LEU A 90 -12.65 1.45 5.76
C LEU A 90 -13.00 -0.04 5.67
N LEU A 91 -12.24 -0.85 6.39
CA LEU A 91 -12.25 -2.31 6.32
C LEU A 91 -12.52 -2.94 7.71
N ASP A 92 -12.81 -4.23 7.71
CA ASP A 92 -12.58 -5.06 8.88
C ASP A 92 -11.11 -5.50 8.95
N TRP A 93 -10.67 -5.97 10.12
CA TRP A 93 -9.29 -6.44 10.32
C TRP A 93 -8.94 -7.63 9.42
N ALA A 94 -9.89 -8.54 9.18
CA ALA A 94 -9.68 -9.70 8.31
C ALA A 94 -9.35 -9.29 6.87
N ALA A 95 -9.93 -8.19 6.36
CA ALA A 95 -9.56 -7.65 5.06
C ALA A 95 -8.16 -7.05 5.04
N LEU A 96 -7.69 -6.41 6.12
CA LEU A 96 -6.31 -5.96 6.20
C LEU A 96 -5.31 -7.13 6.26
N ASP A 97 -5.64 -8.21 6.98
CA ASP A 97 -4.85 -9.44 6.99
C ASP A 97 -4.74 -10.03 5.58
N HIS A 98 -5.86 -10.11 4.85
CA HIS A 98 -5.90 -10.58 3.46
C HIS A 98 -5.06 -9.71 2.52
N ILE A 99 -5.20 -8.38 2.58
CA ILE A 99 -4.36 -7.46 1.79
C ILE A 99 -2.88 -7.71 2.09
N SER A 100 -2.53 -7.86 3.38
CA SER A 100 -1.14 -8.07 3.81
C SER A 100 -0.56 -9.39 3.26
N THR A 101 -1.36 -10.45 3.22
CA THR A 101 -1.01 -11.74 2.61
C THR A 101 -0.76 -11.60 1.11
N VAL A 102 -1.67 -10.95 0.39
CA VAL A 102 -1.58 -10.79 -1.08
C VAL A 102 -0.40 -9.90 -1.47
N GLU A 103 -0.23 -8.75 -0.82
CA GLU A 103 0.86 -7.79 -1.10
C GLU A 103 2.25 -8.38 -0.84
N ASN A 104 2.35 -9.38 0.04
CA ASN A 104 3.59 -10.08 0.37
C ASN A 104 3.72 -11.47 -0.27
N ALA A 105 2.84 -11.85 -1.20
CA ALA A 105 2.84 -13.13 -1.90
C ALA A 105 2.94 -14.35 -0.96
N GLN A 106 2.31 -14.28 0.20
CA GLN A 106 2.31 -15.36 1.19
C GLN A 106 1.38 -16.49 0.75
N THR A 107 1.76 -17.73 1.06
CA THR A 107 1.02 -18.94 0.66
C THR A 107 -0.02 -19.37 1.70
N GLU A 108 0.13 -18.95 2.96
CA GLU A 108 -0.77 -19.25 4.08
C GLU A 108 -1.61 -18.01 4.42
N GLN A 109 -2.90 -18.23 4.72
CA GLN A 109 -3.91 -17.16 4.81
C GLN A 109 -4.05 -16.46 6.18
N THR A 110 -3.16 -16.71 7.14
CA THR A 110 -3.39 -16.22 8.52
C THR A 110 -2.21 -15.40 9.04
N LEU A 111 -2.00 -14.21 8.47
CA LEU A 111 -1.31 -13.16 9.20
C LEU A 111 -2.30 -12.61 10.23
N ASP A 112 -1.98 -12.65 11.51
CA ASP A 112 -2.67 -11.82 12.51
C ASP A 112 -1.93 -10.48 12.56
N VAL A 113 -2.23 -9.62 11.58
CA VAL A 113 -1.58 -8.31 11.50
C VAL A 113 -1.95 -7.51 12.73
N ARG A 114 -3.24 -7.52 13.09
CA ARG A 114 -3.81 -6.78 14.22
C ARG A 114 -3.03 -7.01 15.52
N ALA A 115 -2.65 -8.24 15.85
CA ALA A 115 -1.88 -8.54 17.07
C ALA A 115 -0.49 -7.87 17.10
N SER A 116 0.07 -7.55 15.93
CA SER A 116 1.41 -6.99 15.79
C SER A 116 1.43 -5.48 15.61
N LEU A 117 0.27 -4.83 15.47
CA LEU A 117 0.24 -3.43 15.06
C LEU A 117 0.55 -2.45 16.18
N PRO A 118 1.27 -1.36 15.85
CA PRO A 118 1.48 -0.28 16.79
C PRO A 118 0.20 0.50 17.06
N THR A 119 0.02 0.90 18.31
CA THR A 119 -1.16 1.69 18.74
C THR A 119 -0.99 3.19 18.54
N ARG A 120 0.25 3.68 18.50
CA ARG A 120 0.61 5.10 18.42
C ARG A 120 0.86 5.55 16.97
N PRO A 121 0.23 6.64 16.49
CA PRO A 121 0.58 7.26 15.20
C PRO A 121 2.08 7.52 15.04
N GLY A 122 2.59 7.29 13.83
CA GLY A 122 4.00 7.35 13.47
C GLY A 122 4.86 6.16 13.91
N ALA A 123 4.34 5.24 14.75
CA ALA A 123 5.02 3.98 15.01
C ALA A 123 4.76 2.95 13.92
N TRP A 124 5.70 2.04 13.74
CA TRP A 124 5.58 0.91 12.82
C TRP A 124 6.03 -0.38 13.50
N ALA A 125 5.59 -1.50 12.97
CA ALA A 125 5.97 -2.83 13.43
C ALA A 125 6.27 -3.74 12.23
N LEU A 126 7.11 -4.75 12.47
CA LEU A 126 7.32 -5.82 11.50
C LEU A 126 6.06 -6.68 11.39
N LEU A 127 5.72 -7.04 10.15
CA LEU A 127 4.68 -8.02 9.88
C LEU A 127 5.25 -9.43 9.97
N PRO A 128 4.46 -10.43 10.40
CA PRO A 128 4.88 -11.82 10.49
C PRO A 128 4.90 -12.49 9.10
N VAL A 129 5.52 -11.85 8.11
CA VAL A 129 5.62 -12.34 6.73
C VAL A 129 6.95 -13.03 6.50
N GLU A 130 6.93 -14.11 5.71
CA GLU A 130 8.16 -14.72 5.22
C GLU A 130 8.84 -13.75 4.24
N VAL A 131 10.09 -13.38 4.54
CA VAL A 131 10.96 -12.62 3.64
C VAL A 131 11.85 -13.61 2.91
N SER A 132 11.84 -13.58 1.57
CA SER A 132 12.70 -14.45 0.76
C SER A 132 13.48 -13.66 -0.30
N PRO A 133 14.48 -14.27 -0.95
CA PRO A 133 15.15 -13.67 -2.10
C PRO A 133 14.23 -13.45 -3.31
N GLU A 134 13.03 -14.03 -3.34
CA GLU A 134 12.05 -13.77 -4.39
C GLU A 134 11.58 -12.31 -4.30
N PRO A 135 11.70 -11.49 -5.36
CA PRO A 135 11.47 -10.04 -5.29
C PRO A 135 10.07 -9.61 -4.80
N ARG A 136 9.08 -10.51 -4.86
CA ARG A 136 7.69 -10.25 -4.48
C ARG A 136 7.35 -10.70 -3.06
N ARG A 137 8.11 -11.63 -2.49
CA ARG A 137 7.78 -12.25 -1.20
C ARG A 137 8.34 -11.42 -0.04
N GLY A 138 7.47 -10.95 0.83
CA GLY A 138 7.87 -10.15 2.00
C GLY A 138 8.41 -8.76 1.66
N LYS A 139 7.97 -8.16 0.54
CA LYS A 139 8.45 -6.84 0.14
C LYS A 139 7.86 -5.69 0.98
N TYR A 140 6.67 -5.89 1.53
CA TYR A 140 5.99 -4.97 2.44
C TYR A 140 5.94 -5.60 3.84
N ASP A 141 7.12 -5.74 4.45
CA ASP A 141 7.35 -6.41 5.72
C ASP A 141 7.08 -5.54 6.96
N ALA A 142 6.55 -4.33 6.78
CA ALA A 142 6.22 -3.42 7.87
C ALA A 142 4.81 -2.83 7.72
N ALA A 143 4.13 -2.64 8.85
CA ALA A 143 2.92 -1.84 8.93
C ALA A 143 3.17 -0.56 9.72
N LEU A 144 2.84 0.58 9.11
CA LEU A 144 2.96 1.91 9.68
C LEU A 144 1.58 2.39 10.14
N ARG A 145 1.51 2.84 11.40
CA ARG A 145 0.33 3.47 11.99
C ARG A 145 0.31 4.95 11.63
N LEU A 146 -0.71 5.36 10.89
CA LEU A 146 -0.98 6.77 10.54
C LEU A 146 -1.91 7.41 11.58
N ASP A 147 -2.32 8.66 11.38
CA ASP A 147 -3.32 9.30 12.26
C ASP A 147 -4.71 8.65 12.11
N ASP A 148 -5.54 8.81 13.13
CA ASP A 148 -6.93 8.31 13.09
C ASP A 148 -7.76 9.06 12.05
N ILE A 149 -8.63 8.31 11.38
CA ILE A 149 -9.66 8.87 10.51
C ILE A 149 -11.00 8.59 11.19
N ASP A 150 -11.66 9.66 11.63
CA ASP A 150 -12.92 9.61 12.40
C ASP A 150 -12.84 8.72 13.66
N GLY A 151 -11.69 8.73 14.35
CA GLY A 151 -11.46 7.93 15.56
C GLY A 151 -11.25 6.42 15.31
N VAL A 152 -11.06 6.02 14.05
CA VAL A 152 -10.69 4.65 13.65
C VAL A 152 -9.21 4.62 13.25
N PRO A 153 -8.43 3.62 13.70
CA PRO A 153 -7.01 3.53 13.39
C PRO A 153 -6.77 3.39 11.89
N ALA A 154 -5.78 4.12 11.37
CA ALA A 154 -5.33 4.01 9.99
C ALA A 154 -3.97 3.34 9.88
N MET A 155 -3.87 2.39 8.97
CA MET A 155 -2.70 1.56 8.75
C MET A 155 -2.32 1.57 7.28
N THR A 156 -1.03 1.51 7.02
CA THR A 156 -0.51 1.24 5.68
C THR A 156 0.59 0.19 5.74
N LEU A 157 0.84 -0.43 4.60
CA LEU A 157 1.87 -1.46 4.44
C LEU A 157 3.05 -0.84 3.69
N THR A 158 4.26 -1.04 4.19
CA THR A 158 5.50 -0.54 3.58
C THR A 158 6.65 -1.50 3.91
N SER A 159 7.89 -1.12 3.64
CA SER A 159 9.06 -1.93 4.01
C SER A 159 9.76 -1.39 5.26
N SER A 160 10.28 -2.30 6.08
CA SER A 160 11.10 -1.99 7.27
C SER A 160 12.45 -1.37 6.93
N HIS A 161 12.87 -1.45 5.67
CA HIS A 161 14.15 -0.98 5.18
C HIS A 161 13.99 -0.32 3.81
N VAL A 162 14.83 0.69 3.54
CA VAL A 162 14.87 1.30 2.21
C VAL A 162 15.48 0.31 1.23
N ARG A 163 14.67 -0.12 0.27
CA ARG A 163 15.07 -1.02 -0.83
C ARG A 163 15.90 -0.25 -1.88
N GLU A 164 16.61 -0.98 -2.73
CA GLU A 164 17.37 -0.39 -3.84
C GLU A 164 16.46 0.49 -4.72
N ARG A 165 16.87 1.73 -4.97
CA ARG A 165 16.06 2.70 -5.72
C ARG A 165 15.91 2.24 -7.17
N GLY A 166 14.76 2.54 -7.77
CA GLY A 166 14.52 2.19 -9.16
C GLY A 166 13.39 3.00 -9.77
N VAL A 167 13.29 2.94 -11.10
CA VAL A 167 12.21 3.59 -11.84
C VAL A 167 11.06 2.60 -11.99
N PRO A 168 9.80 2.99 -11.68
CA PRO A 168 8.63 2.17 -11.93
C PRO A 168 8.43 1.97 -13.44
N ALA A 169 7.97 0.79 -13.85
CA ALA A 169 7.61 0.57 -15.25
C ALA A 169 6.39 1.41 -15.66
N ASP A 170 6.31 1.83 -16.92
CA ASP A 170 5.24 2.71 -17.42
C ASP A 170 3.84 2.17 -17.11
N ARG A 171 3.59 0.88 -17.38
CA ARG A 171 2.31 0.23 -17.04
C ARG A 171 1.93 0.32 -15.56
N TYR A 172 2.91 0.36 -14.66
CA TYR A 172 2.65 0.50 -13.22
C TYR A 172 2.36 1.96 -12.87
N ARG A 173 3.10 2.90 -13.48
CA ARG A 173 2.82 4.33 -13.36
C ARG A 173 1.42 4.66 -13.86
N ASP A 174 1.01 4.11 -15.01
CA ASP A 174 -0.32 4.34 -15.60
C ASP A 174 -1.46 3.93 -14.66
N VAL A 175 -1.30 2.81 -13.95
CA VAL A 175 -2.28 2.35 -12.96
C VAL A 175 -2.37 3.31 -11.78
N ILE A 176 -1.24 3.82 -11.28
CA ILE A 176 -1.24 4.80 -10.19
C ILE A 176 -1.82 6.12 -10.68
N ALA A 177 -1.40 6.58 -11.87
CA ALA A 177 -1.91 7.80 -12.47
C ALA A 177 -3.43 7.75 -12.64
N GLU A 178 -3.96 6.62 -13.13
CA GLU A 178 -5.39 6.32 -13.20
C GLU A 178 -6.08 6.41 -11.84
N GLY A 179 -5.51 5.79 -10.81
CA GLY A 179 -6.04 5.82 -9.45
C GLY A 179 -6.09 7.22 -8.83
N LEU A 180 -5.20 8.12 -9.27
CA LEU A 180 -5.07 9.50 -8.81
C LEU A 180 -5.92 10.51 -9.59
N ARG A 181 -6.54 10.17 -10.73
CA ARG A 181 -7.17 11.17 -11.62
C ARG A 181 -8.31 11.95 -10.97
N ASP A 182 -9.06 11.32 -10.07
CA ASP A 182 -10.20 11.91 -9.34
C ASP A 182 -9.79 12.45 -7.97
N ASN A 183 -8.49 12.69 -7.72
CA ASN A 183 -8.05 13.30 -6.46
C ASN A 183 -8.61 14.75 -6.35
N PRO A 184 -9.05 15.18 -5.16
CA PRO A 184 -9.64 16.50 -4.95
C PRO A 184 -8.60 17.59 -4.68
N PHE A 185 -7.30 17.25 -4.69
CA PHE A 185 -6.23 18.14 -4.22
C PHE A 185 -5.68 19.05 -5.34
N GLY A 186 -6.23 18.97 -6.56
CA GLY A 186 -5.80 19.78 -7.69
C GLY A 186 -4.39 19.43 -8.18
N VAL A 187 -3.89 18.24 -7.84
CA VAL A 187 -2.56 17.77 -8.22
C VAL A 187 -2.68 16.92 -9.48
N ASP A 188 -1.90 17.27 -10.50
CA ASP A 188 -1.77 16.47 -11.72
C ASP A 188 -1.07 15.12 -11.41
N PRO A 189 -1.69 13.97 -11.75
CA PRO A 189 -1.11 12.66 -11.45
C PRO A 189 0.27 12.41 -12.03
N ASP A 190 0.52 12.85 -13.27
CA ASP A 190 1.78 12.58 -13.95
C ASP A 190 2.91 13.43 -13.36
N ALA A 191 2.64 14.70 -13.06
CA ALA A 191 3.56 15.58 -12.33
C ALA A 191 3.86 15.05 -10.92
N TYR A 192 2.84 14.57 -10.19
CA TYR A 192 3.03 13.97 -8.87
C TYR A 192 3.95 12.75 -8.91
N LEU A 193 3.74 11.86 -9.89
CA LEU A 193 4.55 10.65 -10.03
C LEU A 193 5.97 10.97 -10.50
N ALA A 194 6.16 11.96 -11.37
CA ALA A 194 7.49 12.43 -11.75
C ALA A 194 8.26 12.99 -10.54
N ALA A 195 7.60 13.83 -9.73
CA ALA A 195 8.19 14.35 -8.49
C ALA A 195 8.49 13.24 -7.48
N ALA A 196 7.65 12.20 -7.40
CA ALA A 196 7.91 11.03 -6.55
C ALA A 196 9.14 10.22 -7.03
N VAL A 197 9.34 10.08 -8.34
CA VAL A 197 10.55 9.46 -8.91
C VAL A 197 11.81 10.28 -8.56
N GLU A 198 11.77 11.60 -8.69
CA GLU A 198 12.89 12.47 -8.30
C GLU A 198 13.17 12.39 -6.80
N ARG A 199 12.12 12.47 -5.96
CA ARG A 199 12.22 12.31 -4.50
C ARG A 199 12.81 10.96 -4.11
N SER A 200 12.59 9.94 -4.92
CA SER A 200 13.14 8.60 -4.71
C SER A 200 14.67 8.57 -4.77
N ALA A 201 15.37 9.64 -5.14
CA ALA A 201 16.82 9.76 -5.00
C ALA A 201 17.28 10.19 -3.60
N VAL A 202 16.41 10.90 -2.84
CA VAL A 202 16.79 11.61 -1.61
C VAL A 202 16.10 11.11 -0.34
N VAL A 203 15.06 10.26 -0.45
CA VAL A 203 14.45 9.62 0.74
C VAL A 203 15.54 8.90 1.53
N ARG A 204 15.72 9.30 2.79
CA ARG A 204 16.77 8.79 3.67
C ARG A 204 16.38 7.43 4.24
N ARG A 205 17.42 6.65 4.61
CA ARG A 205 17.27 5.43 5.42
C ARG A 205 16.77 5.76 6.81
#